data_AF-A0A940HJB1-F1
#
_entry.id   AF-A0A940HJB1-F1
#
_cell.length_a   1.000
_cell.length_b   1.000
_cell.length_c   1.000
_cell.angle_alpha   90.00
_cell.angle_beta   90.00
_cell.angle_gamma   90.00
#
_symmetry.space_group_name_H-M   'P 1'
#
loop_
_entity.id
_entity.type
_entity.pdbx_description
1 polymer ?
#
loop_
_entity_poly.entity_id
_entity_poly.type
_entity_poly.pdbx_seq_one_letter_code
_entity_poly.pdbx_strand_id
1 'polypeptide(L)' 'MKLTAILLFCFVMQVSSKGFSQKVNLNVRNAPLAAVFEEIRKQTGFSFMWDEKTIRISKPVTIRIRSNS' A
#
# COMPACT_ATOMS: atom_id res chain seq x y z
N MET A 1 -18.61 -12.82 -39.85
CA MET A 1 -17.13 -12.79 -39.93
C MET A 1 -16.53 -11.48 -39.41
N LYS A 2 -16.90 -10.29 -39.92
CA LYS A 2 -16.35 -9.00 -39.43
C LYS A 2 -16.90 -8.57 -38.07
N LEU A 3 -18.22 -8.61 -37.89
CA LEU A 3 -18.89 -8.17 -36.65
C LEU A 3 -18.52 -9.06 -35.44
N THR A 4 -18.39 -10.37 -35.68
CA THR A 4 -17.99 -11.36 -34.68
C THR A 4 -16.60 -11.10 -34.12
N ALA A 5 -15.66 -10.63 -34.95
CA ALA A 5 -14.32 -10.28 -34.50
C ALA A 5 -14.31 -9.03 -33.61
N ILE A 6 -15.12 -8.02 -33.94
CA ILE A 6 -15.24 -6.77 -33.18
C ILE A 6 -15.87 -7.02 -31.81
N LEU A 7 -16.94 -7.82 -31.77
CA LEU A 7 -17.59 -8.22 -30.51
C LEU A 7 -16.62 -9.00 -29.61
N LEU A 8 -15.92 -9.99 -30.17
CA LEU A 8 -14.93 -10.78 -29.42
C LEU A 8 -13.81 -9.88 -28.85
N PHE A 9 -13.33 -8.91 -29.64
CA PHE A 9 -12.30 -7.97 -29.21
C PHE A 9 -12.77 -7.08 -28.04
N CYS A 10 -13.99 -6.53 -28.11
CA CYS A 10 -14.56 -5.72 -27.03
C CYS A 10 -14.72 -6.50 -25.72
N PHE A 11 -15.07 -7.79 -25.79
CA PHE A 11 -15.23 -8.63 -24.59
C PHE A 11 -13.90 -8.95 -23.89
N VAL A 12 -12.81 -9.16 -24.65
CA VAL A 12 -11.50 -9.48 -24.06
C VAL A 12 -10.82 -8.25 -23.45
N MET A 13 -11.15 -7.04 -23.92
CA MET A 13 -10.59 -5.79 -23.38
C MET A 13 -11.21 -5.33 -22.05
N GLN A 14 -12.22 -6.03 -21.51
CA GLN A 14 -12.81 -5.68 -20.22
C GLN A 14 -12.00 -6.22 -19.04
N VAL A 15 -10.77 -5.73 -18.87
CA VAL A 15 -10.03 -5.84 -17.60
C VAL A 15 -10.22 -4.55 -16.81
N SER A 16 -11.10 -4.60 -15.81
CA SER A 16 -11.17 -3.57 -14.77
C SER A 16 -10.52 -4.13 -13.52
N SER A 17 -9.33 -3.63 -13.17
CA SER A 17 -8.70 -3.92 -11.89
C SER A 17 -8.86 -2.71 -10.98
N LYS A 18 -9.73 -2.82 -9.98
CA LYS A 18 -9.58 -1.99 -8.78
C LYS A 18 -8.40 -2.57 -8.02
N GLY A 19 -7.23 -1.96 -8.18
CA GLY A 19 -6.04 -2.34 -7.40
C GLY A 19 -6.40 -2.29 -5.92
N PHE A 20 -6.27 -3.42 -5.22
CA PHE A 20 -6.54 -3.50 -3.79
C PHE A 20 -5.39 -2.78 -3.06
N SER A 21 -5.45 -1.46 -2.99
CA SER A 21 -4.49 -0.67 -2.25
C SER A 21 -4.80 -0.76 -0.76
N GLN A 22 -3.76 -0.93 0.04
CA GLN A 22 -3.90 -1.05 1.49
C GLN A 22 -4.35 0.28 2.07
N LYS A 23 -5.49 0.26 2.77
CA LYS A 23 -6.03 1.43 3.44
C LYS A 23 -5.24 1.71 4.72
N VAL A 24 -4.10 2.38 4.59
CA VAL A 24 -3.29 2.81 5.73
C VAL A 24 -3.72 4.21 6.15
N ASN A 25 -4.12 4.37 7.41
CA ASN A 25 -4.36 5.66 8.05
C ASN A 25 -3.40 5.76 9.24
N LEU A 26 -2.39 6.61 9.11
CA LEU A 26 -1.31 6.73 10.07
C LEU A 26 -1.08 8.20 10.39
N ASN A 27 -1.24 8.59 11.65
CA ASN A 27 -0.94 9.92 12.15
C ASN A 27 0.04 9.80 13.32
N VAL A 28 1.33 9.81 12.99
CA VAL A 28 2.41 9.61 13.93
C VAL A 28 3.28 10.84 13.93
N ARG A 29 3.62 11.36 15.11
CA ARG A 29 4.45 12.55 15.27
C ARG A 29 5.65 12.22 16.14
N ASN A 30 6.84 12.45 15.59
CA ASN A 30 8.11 12.27 16.28
C ASN A 30 8.29 10.87 16.92
N ALA A 31 7.90 9.81 16.19
CA ALA A 31 8.02 8.45 16.69
C ALA A 31 9.20 7.71 16.04
N PRO A 32 9.77 6.70 16.73
CA PRO A 32 10.76 5.82 16.14
C PRO A 32 10.16 5.03 14.97
N LEU A 33 10.97 4.79 13.94
CA LEU A 33 10.56 4.11 12.72
C LEU A 33 10.01 2.69 12.98
N ALA A 34 10.50 2.02 14.02
CA ALA A 34 10.00 0.71 14.45
C ALA A 34 8.50 0.75 14.83
N ALA A 35 8.07 1.77 15.58
CA ALA A 35 6.68 1.92 15.99
C ALA A 35 5.76 2.17 14.78
N VAL A 36 6.24 2.96 13.82
CA VAL A 36 5.56 3.20 12.54
C VAL A 36 5.35 1.91 11.76
N PHE A 37 6.40 1.08 11.61
CA PHE A 37 6.26 -0.19 10.90
C PHE A 37 5.39 -1.20 11.63
N GLU A 38 5.40 -1.21 12.96
CA GLU A 38 4.48 -2.05 13.75
C GLU A 38 3.02 -1.66 13.49
N GLU A 39 2.73 -0.37 13.40
CA GLU A 39 1.38 0.14 13.15
C GLU A 39 0.92 -0.11 11.72
N ILE A 40 1.83 -0.01 10.74
CA ILE A 40 1.57 -0.44 9.35
C ILE A 40 1.33 -1.94 9.31
N ARG A 41 2.11 -2.77 10.02
CA ARG A 41 1.88 -4.21 10.10
C ARG A 41 0.51 -4.54 10.67
N LYS A 42 0.06 -3.82 11.71
CA LYS A 42 -1.28 -4.02 12.29
C LYS A 42 -2.41 -3.74 11.29
N GLN A 43 -2.23 -2.75 10.42
CA GLN A 43 -3.26 -2.36 9.44
C GLN A 43 -3.20 -3.18 8.14
N THR A 44 -2.01 -3.63 7.74
CA THR A 44 -1.77 -4.25 6.42
C THR A 44 -1.48 -5.75 6.48
N GLY A 45 -1.11 -6.28 7.66
CA GLY A 45 -0.62 -7.64 7.83
C GLY A 45 0.79 -7.88 7.29
N PHE A 46 1.47 -6.85 6.75
CA PHE A 46 2.81 -7.02 6.19
C PHE A 46 3.90 -7.06 7.27
N SER A 47 4.78 -8.06 7.15
CA SER A 47 6.00 -8.13 7.97
C SER A 47 7.14 -7.41 7.25
N PHE A 48 7.73 -6.42 7.90
CA PHE A 48 8.93 -5.74 7.40
C PHE A 48 10.15 -6.32 8.11
N MET A 49 11.22 -6.60 7.37
CA MET A 49 12.54 -6.94 7.92
C MET A 49 13.41 -5.69 7.86
N TRP A 50 14.09 -5.38 8.95
CA TRP A 50 14.99 -4.23 9.04
C TRP A 50 16.22 -4.58 9.89
N ASP A 51 17.33 -3.90 9.61
CA ASP A 51 18.51 -3.95 10.46
C ASP A 51 18.28 -3.10 11.72
N GLU A 52 18.53 -3.68 12.89
CA GLU A 52 18.38 -3.03 14.18
C GLU A 52 19.32 -1.81 14.33
N LYS A 53 20.52 -1.84 13.73
CA LYS A 53 21.44 -0.69 13.72
C LYS A 53 20.83 0.48 12.94
N THR A 54 20.21 0.20 11.80
CA THR A 54 19.62 1.23 10.94
C THR A 54 18.41 1.89 11.60
N ILE A 55 17.56 1.11 12.26
CA ILE A 55 16.41 1.67 12.99
C ILE A 55 16.85 2.48 14.22
N ARG A 56 17.86 2.02 14.97
CA ARG A 56 18.34 2.74 16.18
C ARG A 56 18.96 4.10 15.85
N ILE A 57 19.58 4.25 14.68
CA ILE A 57 20.21 5.50 14.22
C ILE A 57 19.21 6.38 13.44
N SER A 58 18.05 5.83 13.06
CA SER A 58 17.04 6.57 12.31
C SER A 58 16.46 7.73 13.11
N LYS A 59 16.34 8.89 12.47
CA LYS A 59 15.69 10.05 13.08
C LYS A 59 14.19 9.77 13.25
N PRO A 60 13.56 10.25 14.35
CA PRO A 60 12.12 10.11 14.53
C PRO A 60 11.37 10.71 13.34
N VAL A 61 10.33 10.03 12.89
CA VAL A 61 9.55 10.44 11.72
C VAL A 61 8.20 11.01 12.15
N THR A 62 7.75 12.01 11.41
CA THR A 62 6.39 12.55 11.53
C THR A 62 5.68 12.30 10.22
N ILE A 63 4.67 11.45 10.25
CA ILE A 63 3.95 10.98 9.06
C ILE A 63 2.45 11.15 9.32
N ARG A 64 1.78 11.81 8.38
CA ARG A 64 0.32 11.93 8.32
C ARG A 64 -0.15 11.40 6.97
N ILE A 65 -0.64 10.18 6.96
CA ILE A 65 -1.21 9.52 5.79
C ILE A 65 -2.66 9.21 6.11
N ARG A 66 -3.57 9.63 5.22
CA ARG A 66 -4.98 9.26 5.25
C ARG A 66 -5.35 8.71 3.89
N SER A 67 -5.55 7.40 3.79
CA SER A 67 -6.10 6.79 2.58
C SER A 67 -7.59 7.15 2.45
N ASN A 68 -7.93 7.99 1.48
CA ASN A 68 -9.31 8.17 1.01
C ASN A 68 -9.52 7.24 -0.19
N SER A 69 -10.72 6.64 -0.31
CA SER A 69 -11.02 5.59 -1.30
C SER A 69 -11.01 6.09 -2.74
#